data_AF-A0A1J4Z5L4-F1
#
_entry.id   AF-A0A1J4Z5L4-F1
#
_cell.length_a   1.000
_cell.length_b   1.000
_cell.length_c   1.000
_cell.angle_alpha   90.00
_cell.angle_beta   90.00
_cell.angle_gamma   90.00
#
_symmetry.space_group_name_H-M   'P 1'
#
loop_
_entity.id
_entity.type
_entity.pdbx_description
1 polymer ?
#
loop_
_entity_poly.entity_id
_entity_poly.type
_entity_poly.pdbx_seq_one_letter_code
_entity_poly.pdbx_strand_id
1 'polypeptide(L)' 'MKFSQKLDILYQMINFSIFLYFSITLLKLGFLDVIGLLISGIGLLGSIVVSIIVAVERLRRN' A
#
# COMPACT_ATOMS: atom_id res chain seq x y z
N MET A 1 -0.92 2.94 21.81
CA MET A 1 -1.46 2.93 20.43
C MET A 1 -2.97 2.82 20.50
N LYS A 2 -3.69 3.81 19.97
CA LYS A 2 -5.17 3.81 19.95
C LYS A 2 -5.63 2.71 18.97
N PHE A 3 -6.69 1.96 19.30
CA PHE A 3 -7.20 0.81 18.54
C PHE A 3 -7.37 1.09 17.03
N SER A 4 -7.71 2.33 16.69
CA SER A 4 -7.78 2.84 15.32
C SER A 4 -6.47 2.68 14.52
N GLN A 5 -5.30 2.84 15.14
CA GLN A 5 -4.01 2.69 14.45
C GLN A 5 -3.69 1.23 14.10
N LYS A 6 -4.16 0.28 14.92
CA LYS A 6 -4.00 -1.15 14.62
C LYS A 6 -4.86 -1.57 13.42
N LEU A 7 -6.07 -1.02 13.32
CA LEU A 7 -6.98 -1.26 12.19
C LEU A 7 -6.43 -0.66 10.88
N ASP A 8 -5.87 0.55 10.92
CA ASP A 8 -5.28 1.19 9.74
C ASP A 8 -4.10 0.39 9.17
N ILE A 9 -3.22 -0.12 10.03
CA ILE A 9 -2.07 -0.94 9.61
C ILE A 9 -2.55 -2.28 9.01
N LEU A 10 -3.53 -2.93 9.64
CA LEU A 10 -4.14 -4.15 9.12
C LEU A 10 -4.77 -3.92 7.73
N TYR A 11 -5.47 -2.80 7.55
CA TYR A 11 -6.09 -2.45 6.27
C TYR A 11 -5.04 -2.21 5.18
N GLN A 12 -3.92 -1.56 5.51
CA GLN A 12 -2.80 -1.41 4.58
C GLN A 12 -2.16 -2.75 4.21
N MET A 13 -1.97 -3.65 5.17
CA MET A 13 -1.43 -5.00 4.91
C MET A 13 -2.33 -5.80 3.96
N ILE A 14 -3.66 -5.72 4.14
CA ILE A 14 -4.64 -6.37 3.26
C ILE A 14 -4.56 -5.78 1.85
N ASN A 15 -4.57 -4.45 1.72
CA ASN A 15 -4.47 -3.78 0.42
C ASN A 15 -3.17 -4.14 -0.32
N PHE A 16 -2.05 -4.21 0.40
CA PHE A 16 -0.77 -4.61 -0.17
C PHE A 16 -0.79 -6.07 -0.66
N SER A 17 -1.43 -6.97 0.08
CA SER A 17 -1.56 -8.38 -0.30
C SER A 17 -2.43 -8.56 -1.55
N ILE A 18 -3.56 -7.84 -1.63
CA ILE A 18 -4.44 -7.82 -2.81
C ILE A 18 -3.68 -7.29 -4.03
N PHE A 19 -2.93 -6.21 -3.85
CA PHE A 19 -2.11 -5.64 -4.92
C PHE A 19 -1.06 -6.63 -5.44
N LEU A 20 -0.35 -7.33 -4.55
CA LEU A 20 0.63 -8.34 -4.94
C LEU A 20 -0.02 -9.46 -5.76
N TYR A 21 -1.16 -9.97 -5.30
CA TYR A 21 -1.90 -11.01 -6.01
C TYR A 21 -2.33 -10.58 -7.41
N PHE A 22 -2.92 -9.39 -7.54
CA PHE A 22 -3.33 -8.85 -8.84
C PHE A 22 -2.13 -8.58 -9.74
N SER A 23 -1.04 -8.03 -9.21
CA SER A 23 0.18 -7.74 -9.94
C SER A 23 0.79 -9.02 -10.53
N ILE A 24 0.93 -10.08 -9.72
CA ILE A 24 1.45 -11.37 -10.18
C ILE A 24 0.51 -12.00 -11.22
N THR A 25 -0.80 -11.92 -11.01
CA THR A 25 -1.80 -12.48 -11.92
C THR A 25 -1.79 -11.77 -13.27
N LEU A 26 -1.76 -10.44 -13.28
CA LEU A 26 -1.74 -9.63 -14.51
C LEU A 26 -0.42 -9.78 -15.28
N LEU A 27 0.70 -9.95 -14.56
CA LEU A 27 2.01 -10.22 -15.16
C LEU A 27 2.06 -11.62 -15.79
N LYS A 28 1.48 -12.63 -15.14
CA LYS A 28 1.35 -13.99 -15.71
C LYS A 28 0.46 -14.05 -16.94
N LEU A 29 -0.60 -13.25 -16.99
CA LEU A 29 -1.52 -13.18 -18.11
C LEU A 29 -0.99 -12.29 -19.27
N GLY A 30 0.18 -11.67 -19.11
CA GLY A 30 0.77 -10.79 -20.11
C GLY A 30 0.01 -9.47 -20.31
N PHE A 31 -0.96 -9.15 -19.45
CA PHE A 31 -1.69 -7.88 -19.50
C PHE A 31 -0.92 -6.72 -18.86
N LEU A 32 0.09 -7.03 -18.04
CA LEU A 32 0.96 -6.02 -17.43
C LEU A 32 2.41 -6.23 -17.82
N ASP A 33 2.99 -5.22 -18.46
CA ASP A 33 4.43 -5.12 -18.63
C ASP A 33 5.12 -4.84 -17.29
N VAL A 34 6.35 -5.33 -17.16
CA VAL A 34 7.22 -5.13 -15.98
C VAL A 34 7.33 -3.64 -15.61
N ILE A 35 7.31 -2.74 -16.61
CA ILE A 35 7.32 -1.29 -16.42
C ILE A 35 6.02 -0.78 -15.77
N GLY A 36 4.86 -1.27 -16.20
CA GLY A 36 3.57 -0.92 -15.59
C GLY A 36 3.46 -1.41 -14.15
N LEU A 37 4.10 -2.55 -13.85
CA LEU A 37 4.21 -3.08 -12.49
C LEU A 37 5.10 -2.21 -11.61
N LEU A 38 6.24 -1.73 -12.15
CA LEU A 38 7.17 -0.83 -11.46
C LEU A 38 6.50 0.52 -11.13
N ILE A 39 5.77 1.12 -12.07
CA ILE A 39 5.03 2.37 -11.83
C ILE A 39 3.98 2.18 -10.73
N SER A 40 3.23 1.07 -10.80
CA SER A 40 2.20 0.75 -9.80
C SER A 40 2.80 0.48 -8.42
N GLY A 41 3.95 -0.21 -8.37
CA GLY A 41 4.70 -0.45 -7.14
C GLY A 41 5.22 0.83 -6.50
N ILE A 42 5.74 1.77 -7.31
CA ILE A 42 6.19 3.09 -6.83
C ILE A 42 4.99 3.89 -6.28
N GLY A 43 3.85 3.88 -6.97
CA GLY A 43 2.62 4.52 -6.49
C GLY A 43 2.17 3.99 -5.12
N LEU A 44 2.29 2.69 -4.90
CA LEU A 44 1.97 2.06 -3.62
C LEU A 44 2.96 2.38 -2.51
N LEU A 45 4.25 2.39 -2.80
CA LEU A 45 5.25 2.84 -1.83
C LEU A 45 5.01 4.30 -1.44
N GLY A 46 4.67 5.16 -2.41
CA GLY A 46 4.26 6.53 -2.15
C GLY A 46 3.04 6.63 -1.23
N SER A 47 2.00 5.82 -1.47
CA SER A 47 0.78 5.84 -0.64
C SER A 47 1.04 5.36 0.79
N ILE A 48 1.93 4.39 0.97
CA ILE A 48 2.37 3.92 2.29
C ILE A 48 3.12 5.03 3.02
N VAL A 49 4.06 5.70 2.36
CA VAL A 49 4.83 6.81 2.95
C VAL A 49 3.90 7.95 3.38
N VAL A 50 2.96 8.37 2.52
CA VAL A 50 1.99 9.41 2.86
C VAL A 50 1.13 8.99 4.05
N SER A 51 0.66 7.75 4.07
CA SER A 51 -0.15 7.23 5.18
C SER A 51 0.62 7.20 6.50
N ILE A 52 1.91 6.84 6.48
CA ILE A 52 2.78 6.88 7.65
C ILE A 52 2.98 8.33 8.12
N ILE A 53 3.25 9.26 7.22
CA ILE A 53 3.40 10.69 7.56
C ILE A 53 2.12 11.21 8.22
N VAL A 54 0.95 10.90 7.65
CA VAL A 54 -0.35 11.29 8.23
C VAL A 54 -0.58 10.65 9.60
N ALA A 55 -0.22 9.39 9.78
CA ALA A 55 -0.33 8.70 11.07
C ALA A 55 0.58 9.33 12.13
N VAL A 56 1.81 9.70 11.76
CA VAL A 56 2.76 10.41 12.63
C VAL A 56 2.27 11.81 12.97
N GLU A 57 1.72 12.55 12.00
CA GLU A 57 1.20 13.90 12.23
C GLU A 57 -0.02 13.88 13.17
N ARG A 58 -0.92 12.91 13.02
CA ARG A 58 -2.05 12.68 13.94
C ARG A 58 -1.61 12.30 15.35
N LEU A 59 -0.50 11.58 15.48
CA LEU A 59 0.11 11.27 16.79
C LEU A 59 0.69 12.52 17.46
N ARG A 60 1.30 13.42 16.68
CA ARG A 60 1.90 14.66 17.19
C ARG A 60 0.87 15.70 17.64
N ARG A 61 -0.32 15.73 17.04
CA ARG A 61 -1.40 16.70 17.37
C ARG A 61 -2.32 16.25 18.52
N ASN A 62 -2.20 15.01 19.00
CA ASN A 62 -2.93 14.48 20.16
C ASN A 62 -2.04 14.52 21.41
#